data_AF-A0A2S8GJB5-F1
#
_entry.id   AF-A0A2S8GJB5-F1
#
_cell.length_a   1.000
_cell.length_b   1.000
_cell.length_c   1.000
_cell.angle_alpha   90.00
_cell.angle_beta   90.00
_cell.angle_gamma   90.00
#
_symmetry.space_group_name_H-M   'P 1'
#
loop_
_entity.id
_entity.type
_entity.pdbx_description
1 polymer ?
#
loop_
_entity_poly.entity_id
_entity_poly.type
_entity_poly.pdbx_seq_one_letter_code
_entity_poly.pdbx_strand_id
1 'polypeptide(L)'
;MAKSTRSKTIEYVEPIGARVLVRKDEPKRTTKGGIALPDQAEIPTITGRIVAISTQIENDSDFPLRQYDKILFHPKDAIPVDFETDNQLFVVPVDDVVAVFRRDKAPTKSKED
;
A
#
# COMPACT_ATOMS: atom_id res chain seq x y z
N MET A 1 -39.17 25.62 -6.45
CA MET A 1 -38.11 25.10 -7.33
C MET A 1 -37.16 24.26 -6.47
N ALA A 2 -37.08 22.95 -6.71
CA ALA A 2 -36.22 22.05 -5.93
C ALA A 2 -34.78 22.14 -6.45
N LYS A 3 -33.85 22.48 -5.57
CA LYS A 3 -32.42 22.61 -5.89
C LYS A 3 -31.83 21.21 -6.05
N SER A 4 -31.58 20.79 -7.29
CA SER A 4 -30.91 19.53 -7.61
C SER A 4 -29.47 19.57 -7.10
N THR A 5 -29.16 18.74 -6.12
CA THR A 5 -27.81 18.50 -5.62
C THR A 5 -27.03 17.77 -6.70
N ARG A 6 -26.14 18.47 -7.41
CA ARG A 6 -25.19 17.79 -8.31
C ARG A 6 -24.29 16.90 -7.46
N SER A 7 -24.40 15.59 -7.68
CA SER A 7 -23.44 14.61 -7.20
C SER A 7 -22.04 15.02 -7.70
N LYS A 8 -21.09 15.20 -6.78
CA LYS A 8 -19.69 15.44 -7.13
C LYS A 8 -19.12 14.09 -7.56
N THR A 9 -18.82 13.93 -8.84
CA THR A 9 -18.12 12.74 -9.35
C THR A 9 -16.75 12.66 -8.69
N ILE A 10 -16.47 11.56 -7.99
CA ILE A 10 -15.15 11.25 -7.46
C ILE A 10 -14.50 10.30 -8.45
N GLU A 11 -13.39 10.74 -9.04
CA GLU A 11 -12.55 9.86 -9.86
C GLU A 11 -11.72 8.96 -8.93
N TYR A 12 -11.47 7.73 -9.33
CA TYR A 12 -10.61 6.79 -8.59
C TYR A 12 -9.81 5.93 -9.56
N VAL A 13 -8.73 5.35 -9.07
CA VAL A 13 -7.81 4.53 -9.85
C VAL A 13 -8.13 3.06 -9.62
N GLU A 14 -8.48 2.36 -10.68
CA GLU A 14 -8.79 0.92 -10.66
C GLU A 14 -7.66 0.13 -11.36
N PRO A 15 -6.91 -0.72 -10.65
CA PRO A 15 -5.87 -1.54 -11.26
C PRO A 15 -6.49 -2.65 -12.11
N ILE A 16 -5.89 -2.93 -13.27
CA ILE A 16 -6.34 -3.97 -14.23
C ILE A 16 -5.29 -5.04 -14.47
N GLY A 17 -5.75 -6.25 -14.83
CA GLY A 17 -4.90 -7.43 -15.01
C GLY A 17 -4.31 -7.92 -13.68
N ALA A 18 -3.14 -8.55 -13.70
CA ALA A 18 -2.46 -9.02 -12.49
C ALA A 18 -1.74 -7.90 -11.72
N ARG A 19 -2.47 -6.89 -11.23
CA ARG A 19 -1.91 -5.69 -10.59
C ARG A 19 -2.66 -5.26 -9.33
N VAL A 20 -1.99 -4.49 -8.49
CA VAL A 20 -2.53 -3.83 -7.30
C VAL A 20 -2.14 -2.36 -7.26
N LEU A 21 -3.00 -1.52 -6.67
CA LEU A 21 -2.71 -0.12 -6.40
C LEU A 21 -2.15 -0.02 -4.98
N VAL A 22 -0.97 0.57 -4.83
CA VAL A 22 -0.23 0.66 -3.58
C VAL A 22 0.06 2.11 -3.26
N ARG A 23 -0.22 2.54 -2.03
CA ARG A 23 0.31 3.77 -1.47
C ARG A 23 1.62 3.47 -0.76
N LYS A 24 2.74 4.06 -1.20
CA LYS A 24 4.04 3.87 -0.55
C LYS A 24 4.04 4.48 0.85
N ASP A 25 4.84 3.89 1.74
CA ASP A 25 5.14 4.53 3.01
C ASP A 25 6.06 5.74 2.78
N GLU A 26 6.03 6.72 3.68
CA GLU A 26 7.02 7.80 3.67
C GLU A 26 8.42 7.24 3.98
N PRO A 27 9.46 7.76 3.33
CA PRO A 27 10.82 7.34 3.62
C PRO A 27 11.19 7.69 5.06
N LYS A 28 11.92 6.78 5.71
CA LYS A 28 12.40 7.00 7.09
C LYS A 28 13.75 7.67 7.05
N ARG A 29 13.80 8.92 7.52
CA ARG A 29 15.04 9.72 7.67
C ARG A 29 15.77 9.48 8.98
N THR A 30 15.15 8.78 9.93
CA THR A 30 15.72 8.50 11.24
C THR A 30 15.80 7.00 11.50
N THR A 31 16.95 6.56 12.00
CA THR A 31 17.10 5.20 12.53
C THR A 31 16.37 5.06 13.86
N LYS A 32 16.08 3.83 14.31
CA LYS A 32 15.43 3.56 15.61
C LYS A 32 16.18 4.18 16.81
N GLY A 33 17.47 4.47 16.67
CA GLY A 33 18.31 5.10 17.69
C GLY A 33 18.36 6.65 17.65
N GLY A 34 17.56 7.30 16.80
CA GLY A 34 17.50 8.77 16.72
C GLY A 34 18.58 9.43 15.86
N ILE A 35 19.44 8.65 15.21
CA ILE A 35 20.46 9.19 14.29
C ILE A 35 19.78 9.54 12.96
N ALA A 36 19.94 10.79 12.54
CA ALA A 36 19.54 11.25 11.21
C ALA A 36 20.46 10.65 10.15
N LEU A 37 19.88 10.02 9.13
CA LEU A 37 20.63 9.48 8.01
C LEU A 37 21.03 10.62 7.06
N PRO A 38 22.26 10.61 6.50
CA PRO A 38 22.62 11.55 5.43
C PRO A 38 21.72 11.33 4.21
N ASP A 39 21.51 12.37 3.39
CA ASP A 39 20.53 12.36 2.29
C ASP A 39 20.72 11.21 1.27
N GLN A 40 21.95 10.69 1.13
CA GLN A 40 22.27 9.56 0.23
C GLN A 40 21.99 8.17 0.83
N ALA A 41 21.71 8.09 2.14
CA ALA A 41 21.43 6.85 2.87
C ALA A 41 19.93 6.68 3.19
N GLU A 42 19.04 7.39 2.48
CA GLU A 42 17.60 7.19 2.61
C GLU A 42 17.26 5.76 2.19
N ILE A 43 16.62 5.01 3.09
CA ILE A 43 16.21 3.63 2.81
C ILE A 43 15.14 3.70 1.71
N PRO A 44 15.34 3.04 0.54
CA PRO A 44 14.33 3.04 -0.50
C PRO A 44 13.01 2.53 0.08
N THR A 45 11.94 3.31 -0.06
CA THR A 45 10.64 2.86 0.43
C THR A 45 10.15 1.71 -0.44
N ILE A 46 10.43 0.49 -0.02
CA ILE A 46 9.98 -0.76 -0.62
C ILE A 46 8.76 -1.34 0.10
N THR A 47 8.19 -0.58 1.04
CA THR A 47 6.96 -0.92 1.75
C THR A 47 5.83 0.03 1.40
N GLY A 48 4.61 -0.49 1.46
CA GLY A 48 3.41 0.30 1.20
C GLY A 48 2.16 -0.42 1.67
N ARG A 49 1.01 0.22 1.43
CA ARG A 49 -0.32 -0.30 1.75
C ARG A 49 -1.14 -0.45 0.48
N ILE A 50 -1.78 -1.61 0.30
CA ILE A 50 -2.70 -1.84 -0.81
C ILE A 50 -3.93 -0.94 -0.64
N VAL A 51 -4.20 -0.13 -1.65
CA VAL A 51 -5.37 0.76 -1.74
C VAL A 51 -6.48 0.11 -2.56
N ALA A 52 -6.14 -0.61 -3.63
CA ALA A 52 -7.10 -1.35 -4.45
C ALA A 52 -6.44 -2.60 -5.04
N ILE A 53 -7.26 -3.63 -5.27
CA ILE A 53 -6.87 -4.89 -5.90
C ILE A 53 -7.69 -5.02 -7.18
N SER A 54 -7.06 -5.52 -8.23
CA SER A 54 -7.76 -5.80 -9.49
C SER A 54 -8.71 -6.98 -9.35
N THR A 55 -9.78 -7.00 -10.13
CA THR A 55 -10.74 -8.12 -10.13
C THR A 55 -10.09 -9.47 -10.42
N GLN A 56 -9.03 -9.50 -11.24
CA GLN A 56 -8.31 -10.74 -11.53
C GLN A 56 -7.64 -11.31 -10.28
N ILE A 57 -6.93 -10.47 -9.52
CA ILE A 57 -6.21 -10.90 -8.31
C ILE A 57 -7.18 -11.20 -7.17
N GLU A 58 -8.26 -10.44 -7.03
CA GLU A 58 -9.27 -10.69 -5.99
C GLU A 58 -9.93 -12.07 -6.12
N ASN A 59 -10.05 -12.58 -7.36
CA ASN A 59 -10.62 -13.89 -7.64
C ASN A 59 -9.58 -15.02 -7.68
N ASP A 60 -8.30 -14.72 -7.49
CA ASP A 60 -7.21 -15.69 -7.53
C ASP A 60 -6.81 -16.10 -6.10
N SER A 61 -7.06 -17.36 -5.74
CA SER A 61 -6.74 -17.89 -4.41
C SER A 61 -5.25 -17.99 -4.14
N ASP A 62 -4.41 -18.01 -5.17
CA ASP A 62 -2.96 -18.12 -5.03
C ASP A 62 -2.36 -16.80 -4.52
N PHE A 63 -3.08 -15.69 -4.66
CA PHE A 63 -2.70 -14.37 -4.16
C PHE A 63 -3.66 -13.89 -3.07
N PRO A 64 -3.47 -14.31 -1.80
CA PRO A 64 -4.35 -13.94 -0.68
C PRO A 64 -4.13 -12.48 -0.20
N LEU A 65 -4.05 -11.54 -1.13
CA LEU A 65 -3.92 -10.11 -0.88
C LEU A 65 -5.26 -9.51 -0.49
N ARG A 66 -5.23 -8.56 0.44
CA ARG A 66 -6.42 -7.82 0.86
C ARG A 66 -6.16 -6.32 0.78
N GLN A 67 -7.23 -5.57 0.52
CA GLN A 67 -7.18 -4.13 0.69
C GLN A 67 -6.68 -3.81 2.10
N TYR A 68 -5.84 -2.78 2.21
CA TYR A 68 -5.17 -2.37 3.44
C TYR A 68 -4.09 -3.33 3.96
N ASP A 69 -3.75 -4.40 3.25
CA ASP A 69 -2.55 -5.16 3.61
C ASP A 69 -1.31 -4.27 3.50
N LYS A 70 -0.46 -4.36 4.51
CA LYS A 70 0.87 -3.77 4.42
C LYS A 70 1.75 -4.78 3.72
N ILE A 71 2.47 -4.35 2.69
CA ILE A 71 3.27 -5.22 1.84
C ILE A 71 4.71 -4.73 1.73
N LEU A 72 5.60 -5.67 1.40
CA LEU A 72 6.94 -5.46 0.87
C LEU A 72 6.88 -5.79 -0.63
N PHE A 73 7.41 -4.92 -1.47
CA PHE A 73 7.38 -5.11 -2.92
C PHE A 73 8.65 -4.60 -3.59
N HIS A 74 8.96 -5.15 -4.76
CA HIS A 74 10.08 -4.70 -5.58
C HIS A 74 9.67 -3.48 -6.41
N PRO A 75 10.41 -2.35 -6.38
CA PRO A 75 9.94 -1.10 -6.99
C PRO A 75 10.20 -1.00 -8.50
N LYS A 76 10.78 -2.01 -9.14
CA LYS A 76 11.29 -1.94 -10.52
C LYS A 76 10.21 -1.63 -11.55
N ASP A 77 9.08 -2.33 -11.49
CA ASP A 77 7.99 -2.16 -12.46
C ASP A 77 6.78 -1.43 -11.85
N ALA A 78 7.01 -0.72 -10.73
CA ALA A 78 6.00 0.11 -10.08
C ALA A 78 5.78 1.42 -10.85
N ILE A 79 4.57 1.62 -11.36
CA ILE A 79 4.22 2.79 -12.18
C ILE A 79 3.61 3.87 -11.28
N PRO A 80 4.22 5.07 -11.16
CA PRO A 80 3.66 6.17 -10.37
C PRO A 80 2.35 6.66 -11.00
N VAL A 81 1.36 6.93 -10.15
CA VAL A 81 0.06 7.49 -10.55
C VAL A 81 0.00 8.93 -10.09
N ASP A 82 -0.03 9.86 -11.04
CA ASP A 82 -0.21 11.28 -10.77
C ASP A 82 -1.71 11.58 -10.68
N PHE A 83 -2.23 11.65 -9.45
CA PHE A 83 -3.65 11.89 -9.18
C PHE A 83 -3.84 13.22 -8.43
N GLU A 84 -2.97 13.50 -7.45
CA GLU A 84 -2.89 14.76 -6.67
C GLU A 84 -1.46 14.93 -6.10
N THR A 85 -1.10 16.15 -5.72
CA THR A 85 0.29 16.57 -5.37
C THR A 85 0.95 15.79 -4.22
N ASP A 86 0.19 15.06 -3.40
CA ASP A 86 0.71 14.34 -2.22
C ASP A 86 0.44 12.83 -2.23
N ASN A 87 -0.13 12.30 -3.30
CA ASN A 87 -0.49 10.87 -3.38
C ASN A 87 0.66 10.05 -3.95
N GLN A 88 1.42 9.37 -3.07
CA GLN A 88 2.44 8.39 -3.44
C GLN A 88 1.80 7.06 -3.89
N LEU A 89 0.92 7.12 -4.89
CA LEU A 89 0.23 5.97 -5.47
C LEU A 89 1.04 5.34 -6.60
N PHE A 90 1.10 4.01 -6.59
CA PHE A 90 1.82 3.22 -7.56
C PHE A 90 0.97 2.02 -7.96
N VAL A 91 0.90 1.75 -9.26
CA VAL A 91 0.39 0.47 -9.76
C VAL A 91 1.55 -0.51 -9.80
N VAL A 92 1.40 -1.65 -9.12
CA VAL A 92 2.46 -2.66 -8.96
C VAL A 92 1.96 -4.00 -9.50
N PRO A 93 2.73 -4.70 -10.34
CA PRO A 93 2.46 -6.10 -10.71
C PRO A 93 2.38 -6.99 -9.48
N VAL A 94 1.49 -7.98 -9.47
CA VAL A 94 1.37 -8.88 -8.32
C VAL A 94 2.66 -9.69 -8.08
N ASP A 95 3.39 -10.01 -9.15
CA ASP A 95 4.65 -10.76 -9.11
C ASP A 95 5.77 -10.00 -8.38
N ASP A 96 5.68 -8.66 -8.31
CA ASP A 96 6.62 -7.82 -7.57
C ASP A 96 6.25 -7.70 -6.08
N VAL A 97 5.08 -8.20 -5.66
CA VAL A 97 4.69 -8.24 -4.24
C VAL A 97 5.40 -9.42 -3.56
N VAL A 98 6.40 -9.10 -2.75
CA VAL A 98 7.31 -10.09 -2.14
C VAL A 98 6.72 -10.68 -0.85
N ALA A 99 6.06 -9.86 -0.04
CA ALA A 99 5.51 -10.33 1.24
C ALA A 99 4.37 -9.45 1.75
N VAL A 100 3.49 -10.04 2.58
CA VAL A 100 2.45 -9.35 3.35
C VAL A 100 2.82 -9.36 4.83
N PHE A 101 2.83 -8.21 5.47
CA PHE A 101 3.00 -8.10 6.92
C PHE A 101 1.71 -8.49 7.64
N ARG A 102 1.67 -9.70 8.20
CA ARG A 102 0.57 -10.17 9.07
C ARG A 102 0.88 -9.84 10.53
N ARG A 103 -0.15 -9.50 11.31
CA ARG A 103 -0.05 -9.35 12.76
C ARG A 103 -1.00 -10.34 13.40
N ASP A 104 -0.45 -11.34 14.07
CA ASP A 104 -1.22 -12.17 14.98
C ASP A 104 -1.30 -11.47 16.34
N LYS A 105 -2.45 -11.54 17.01
CA LYS A 105 -2.52 -11.15 18.42
C LYS A 105 -1.63 -12.12 19.19
N ALA A 106 -0.54 -11.62 19.77
CA ALA A 106 0.25 -12.39 20.71
C ALA A 106 -0.70 -12.93 21.80
N PRO A 107 -0.55 -14.21 22.24
CA PRO A 107 -1.37 -14.73 23.32
C PRO A 107 -1.14 -13.86 24.56
N THR A 108 -2.18 -13.16 24.98
CA THR A 108 -2.21 -12.46 26.26
C THR A 108 -1.92 -13.50 27.34
N LYS A 109 -0.74 -13.41 27.97
CA LYS A 109 -0.46 -14.16 29.19
C LYS A 109 -1.46 -13.68 30.24
N SER A 110 -2.50 -14.48 30.48
CA SER A 110 -3.34 -14.38 31.67
C SER A 110 -2.39 -14.44 32.87
N LYS A 111 -2.40 -13.41 33.71
CA LYS A 111 -1.77 -13.51 35.03
C LYS A 111 -2.54 -14.61 35.78
N GLU A 112 -1.83 -15.66 36.15
CA GLU A 112 -2.31 -16.67 37.09
C GLU A 112 -2.25 -16.06 38.48
N ASP A 113 -3.38 -16.12 39.19
CA ASP A 113 -3.59 -15.58 40.55
C ASP A 113 -2.73 -16.27 41.61
#